data_AF-A0A941HWN9-F1
#
_entry.id   AF-A0A941HWN9-F1
#
_cell.length_a   1.000
_cell.length_b   1.000
_cell.length_c   1.000
_cell.angle_alpha   90.00
_cell.angle_beta   90.00
_cell.angle_gamma   90.00
#
_symmetry.space_group_name_H-M   'P 1'
#
loop_
_entity.id
_entity.type
_entity.pdbx_description
1 polymer ?
#
loop_
_entity_poly.entity_id
_entity_poly.type
_entity_poly.pdbx_seq_one_letter_code
_entity_poly.pdbx_strand_id
1 'polypeptide(L)'
;MARINRRAVVAGVGASALAGPAAALPPIAPGRNKVVFISDVHIGDNSPTVWYQKDFHEPFLTALLDHVIGQAEQVRELIILGDFIDFWTYPPRRRPPALREIAAANPAIFGPKGKLAQTLSALKGRVTWIPGNHDMGITQRDVDFLVSREGWRIQVRDEEAYFPLAPDRRLACSHGHRWTMFNAPDLSTPLAPLPLGHFVTRSVAYMLDRDLPPGRSVANLPDQGAPNGIELSKLAGSINGSLIESAVNYAVKVTGISEAEPILLPDGRTTNLGEVKLNYRGLWARWATAVGGDLSAAKAAAADVNGRYLAWFAQRLALQNGAELVVFGHTHEPKSGLKDGFINYVNTGFDCPSRADIGTKHPTFIEVDTTTLTPRLRQVTAASDGTYAIEDASAPADTLVYAPNFDFSTYVTVDNTQGAGDLVRRTSAEVHGRYVVGPPVVIPKGHVTRFWIQDNAGTRGSEGVVTYDRAGAPPVDLRFGCPTGTVANFASGAAFQARVGGKDWAAPNTAPKLGHPLFVRFSV
;
A
#
# COMPACT_ATOMS: atom_id res chain seq x y z
N MET A 1 6.00 -15.43 -18.36
CA MET A 1 5.99 -14.14 -19.09
C MET A 1 4.80 -14.14 -20.05
N ALA A 2 3.78 -13.35 -19.74
CA ALA A 2 2.80 -12.78 -20.68
C ALA A 2 2.03 -11.74 -19.84
N ARG A 3 2.46 -10.47 -19.89
CA ARG A 3 1.77 -9.37 -19.20
C ARG A 3 0.49 -9.10 -19.99
N ILE A 4 -0.66 -9.49 -19.42
CA ILE A 4 -1.95 -9.12 -19.98
C ILE A 4 -2.12 -7.62 -19.75
N ASN A 5 -2.10 -6.87 -20.85
CA ASN A 5 -2.43 -5.46 -20.90
C ASN A 5 -3.82 -5.24 -20.27
N ARG A 6 -3.85 -4.57 -19.12
CA ARG A 6 -5.07 -4.12 -18.47
C ARG A 6 -5.51 -2.81 -19.13
N ARG A 7 -6.49 -2.86 -20.02
CA ARG A 7 -7.33 -1.70 -20.36
C ARG A 7 -8.65 -2.12 -20.99
N ALA A 8 -9.66 -1.31 -20.68
CA ALA A 8 -11.00 -1.19 -21.24
C ALA A 8 -12.06 -2.18 -20.71
N VAL A 9 -12.90 -1.69 -19.79
CA VAL A 9 -14.36 -1.89 -19.84
C VAL A 9 -15.06 -0.63 -19.31
N VAL A 10 -15.63 0.10 -20.28
CA VAL A 10 -16.90 0.86 -20.31
C VAL A 10 -17.12 2.03 -19.32
N ALA A 11 -16.82 3.25 -19.81
CA ALA A 11 -17.49 4.48 -19.38
C ALA A 11 -18.71 4.72 -20.27
N GLY A 12 -19.88 4.94 -19.66
CA GLY A 12 -21.12 5.29 -20.35
C GLY A 12 -21.01 6.62 -21.09
N VAL A 13 -21.59 6.65 -22.30
CA VAL A 13 -21.59 7.79 -23.22
C VAL A 13 -22.53 8.88 -22.70
N GLY A 14 -22.00 10.07 -22.47
CA GLY A 14 -22.74 11.27 -22.09
C GLY A 14 -21.94 12.54 -22.44
N ALA A 15 -22.51 13.30 -23.39
CA ALA A 15 -22.09 14.53 -24.07
C ALA A 15 -20.83 15.29 -23.57
N SER A 16 -20.01 15.64 -24.57
CA SER A 16 -18.76 16.38 -24.52
C SER A 16 -18.91 17.83 -24.04
N ALA A 17 -18.18 18.19 -23.00
CA ALA A 17 -17.58 19.52 -22.86
C ALA A 17 -16.07 19.29 -22.81
N LEU A 18 -15.36 19.76 -23.84
CA LEU A 18 -13.92 19.65 -23.99
C LEU A 18 -13.23 20.40 -22.84
N ALA A 19 -12.78 19.66 -21.81
CA ALA A 19 -11.77 20.18 -20.90
C ALA A 19 -10.49 20.40 -21.74
N GLY A 20 -10.03 21.65 -21.82
CA GLY A 20 -8.76 21.98 -22.45
C GLY A 20 -7.61 21.19 -21.81
N PRO A 21 -6.49 20.99 -22.52
CA PRO A 21 -5.34 20.26 -21.98
C PRO A 21 -4.89 20.90 -20.66
N ALA A 22 -4.63 20.07 -19.65
CA ALA A 22 -4.09 20.54 -18.38
C ALA A 22 -2.80 21.33 -18.65
N ALA A 23 -2.72 22.55 -18.09
CA ALA A 23 -1.52 23.36 -18.19
C ALA A 23 -0.32 22.57 -17.66
N ALA A 24 0.80 22.60 -18.39
CA ALA A 24 2.02 21.97 -17.94
C ALA A 24 2.39 22.52 -16.55
N LEU A 25 2.71 21.62 -15.60
CA LEU A 25 3.19 22.05 -14.30
C LEU A 25 4.49 22.87 -14.47
N PRO A 26 4.71 23.91 -13.65
CA PRO A 26 5.96 24.67 -13.70
C PRO A 26 7.16 23.75 -13.38
N PRO A 27 8.42 24.20 -13.52
CA PRO A 27 9.56 23.47 -12.97
C PRO A 27 9.49 23.35 -11.44
N ILE A 28 10.20 22.36 -10.87
CA ILE A 28 10.30 22.21 -9.42
C ILE A 28 11.38 23.17 -8.92
N ALA A 29 11.03 24.01 -7.94
CA ALA A 29 11.98 24.94 -7.34
C ALA A 29 13.07 24.17 -6.57
N PRO A 30 14.35 24.60 -6.58
CA PRO A 30 15.45 23.87 -5.93
C PRO A 30 15.24 23.59 -4.44
N GLY A 31 14.54 24.47 -3.71
CA GLY A 31 14.24 24.30 -2.28
C GLY A 31 13.15 23.28 -1.96
N ARG A 32 12.41 22.79 -2.96
CA ARG A 32 11.31 21.84 -2.77
C ARG A 32 11.82 20.40 -2.73
N ASN A 33 12.31 19.99 -1.57
CA ASN A 33 12.91 18.67 -1.31
C ASN A 33 12.08 17.77 -0.39
N LYS A 34 10.81 18.12 -0.09
CA LYS A 34 9.91 17.28 0.71
C LYS A 34 8.74 16.75 -0.11
N VAL A 35 8.43 15.46 0.03
CA VAL A 35 7.15 14.90 -0.45
C VAL A 35 6.31 14.54 0.77
N VAL A 36 5.04 14.96 0.77
CA VAL A 36 4.09 14.70 1.85
C VAL A 36 3.09 13.65 1.38
N PHE A 37 2.83 12.63 2.20
CA PHE A 37 1.88 11.56 1.91
C PHE A 37 0.78 11.54 2.96
N ILE A 38 -0.47 11.65 2.51
CA ILE A 38 -1.68 11.43 3.32
C ILE A 38 -2.45 10.24 2.76
N SER A 39 -3.23 9.54 3.57
CA SER A 39 -3.99 8.36 3.14
C SER A 39 -5.13 8.08 4.09
N ASP A 40 -6.11 7.30 3.66
CA ASP A 40 -7.14 6.72 4.54
C ASP A 40 -7.86 7.80 5.36
N VAL A 41 -8.35 8.84 4.67
CA VAL A 41 -9.12 9.96 5.24
C VAL A 41 -10.62 9.65 5.23
N HIS A 42 -11.08 8.90 4.22
CA HIS A 42 -12.43 8.33 4.12
C HIS A 42 -13.58 9.35 4.18
N ILE A 43 -13.44 10.49 3.48
CA ILE A 43 -14.45 11.54 3.46
C ILE A 43 -15.71 11.05 2.72
N GLY A 44 -16.85 11.09 3.39
CA GLY A 44 -18.17 10.90 2.77
C GLY A 44 -19.10 12.09 2.97
N ASP A 45 -20.40 11.85 2.84
CA ASP A 45 -21.42 12.92 2.97
C ASP A 45 -21.89 13.17 4.41
N ASN A 46 -21.10 12.74 5.42
CA ASN A 46 -21.42 12.78 6.84
C ASN A 46 -22.56 11.85 7.27
N SER A 47 -22.83 10.81 6.48
CA SER A 47 -23.67 9.70 6.92
C SER A 47 -23.12 9.09 8.22
N PRO A 48 -23.99 8.69 9.18
CA PRO A 48 -23.54 8.17 10.47
C PRO A 48 -22.64 6.94 10.39
N THR A 49 -22.73 6.15 9.32
CA THR A 49 -21.92 4.94 9.11
C THR A 49 -20.54 5.20 8.49
N VAL A 50 -20.32 6.40 7.95
CA VAL A 50 -19.04 6.78 7.31
C VAL A 50 -18.02 7.16 8.37
N TRP A 51 -16.77 6.71 8.23
CA TRP A 51 -15.74 6.95 9.24
C TRP A 51 -15.45 8.44 9.42
N TYR A 52 -15.26 9.18 8.33
CA TYR A 52 -15.10 10.62 8.41
C TYR A 52 -16.42 11.30 8.79
N GLN A 53 -16.33 12.14 9.80
CA GLN A 53 -17.38 12.98 10.32
C GLN A 53 -16.83 14.41 10.41
N LYS A 54 -17.40 15.32 9.63
CA LYS A 54 -16.94 16.70 9.46
C LYS A 54 -16.83 17.45 10.77
N ASP A 55 -17.80 17.28 11.65
CA ASP A 55 -17.85 17.92 12.97
C ASP A 55 -16.70 17.48 13.91
N PHE A 56 -15.93 16.48 13.51
CA PHE A 56 -14.79 15.97 14.25
C PHE A 56 -13.46 16.04 13.52
N HIS A 57 -13.43 15.49 12.31
CA HIS A 57 -12.19 15.17 11.60
C HIS A 57 -11.73 16.35 10.73
N GLU A 58 -12.65 17.22 10.30
CA GLU A 58 -12.34 18.37 9.44
C GLU A 58 -11.28 19.31 10.03
N PRO A 59 -11.27 19.61 11.34
CA PRO A 59 -10.20 20.39 11.96
C PRO A 59 -8.82 19.73 11.87
N PHE A 60 -8.71 18.40 12.05
CA PHE A 60 -7.44 17.68 11.94
C PHE A 60 -6.90 17.73 10.51
N LEU A 61 -7.73 17.40 9.53
CA LEU A 61 -7.38 17.47 8.12
C LEU A 61 -7.02 18.90 7.69
N THR A 62 -7.74 19.89 8.22
CA THR A 62 -7.44 21.30 7.98
C THR A 62 -6.07 21.67 8.52
N ALA A 63 -5.73 21.29 9.75
CA ALA A 63 -4.43 21.56 10.35
C ALA A 63 -3.28 20.91 9.56
N LEU A 64 -3.49 19.68 9.07
CA LEU A 64 -2.54 18.99 8.20
C LEU A 64 -2.34 19.77 6.89
N LEU A 65 -3.42 20.13 6.19
CA LEU A 65 -3.32 20.86 4.92
C LEU A 65 -2.73 22.26 5.11
N ASP A 66 -3.00 22.93 6.24
CA ASP A 66 -2.38 24.20 6.61
C ASP A 66 -0.88 24.07 6.86
N HIS A 67 -0.43 22.98 7.47
CA HIS A 67 0.99 22.67 7.60
C HIS A 67 1.66 22.50 6.23
N VAL A 68 1.02 21.78 5.30
CA VAL A 68 1.52 21.63 3.92
C VAL A 68 1.60 22.99 3.21
N ILE A 69 0.56 23.82 3.33
CA ILE A 69 0.52 25.18 2.76
C ILE A 69 1.62 26.05 3.36
N GLY A 70 1.78 26.05 4.68
CA GLY A 70 2.80 26.81 5.40
C GLY A 70 4.23 26.38 5.06
N GLN A 71 4.43 25.16 4.56
CA GLN A 71 5.71 24.62 4.13
C GLN A 71 5.87 24.55 2.60
N ALA A 72 5.02 25.24 1.83
CA ALA A 72 4.97 25.13 0.37
C ALA A 72 6.27 25.48 -0.38
N GLU A 73 7.20 26.20 0.25
CA GLU A 73 8.54 26.46 -0.31
C GLU A 73 9.46 25.23 -0.26
N GLN A 74 9.21 24.31 0.69
CA GLN A 74 9.96 23.07 0.89
C GLN A 74 9.21 21.85 0.33
N VAL A 75 7.88 21.92 0.23
CA VAL A 75 7.06 20.82 -0.29
C VAL A 75 7.09 20.79 -1.82
N ARG A 76 7.65 19.70 -2.34
CA ARG A 76 7.64 19.31 -3.75
C ARG A 76 6.25 18.92 -4.21
N GLU A 77 5.59 18.04 -3.48
CA GLU A 77 4.34 17.41 -3.89
C GLU A 77 3.58 16.91 -2.66
N LEU A 78 2.26 17.07 -2.65
CA LEU A 78 1.36 16.35 -1.77
C LEU A 78 0.79 15.16 -2.53
N ILE A 79 0.94 13.96 -1.96
CA ILE A 79 0.41 12.72 -2.51
C ILE A 79 -0.69 12.21 -1.58
N ILE A 80 -1.90 12.12 -2.14
CA ILE A 80 -3.06 11.48 -1.53
C ILE A 80 -3.02 10.01 -1.95
N LEU A 81 -2.63 9.14 -1.03
CA LEU A 81 -2.24 7.75 -1.26
C LEU A 81 -3.40 6.77 -1.08
N GLY A 82 -4.57 7.15 -1.59
CA GLY A 82 -5.76 6.31 -1.59
C GLY A 82 -6.70 6.61 -0.44
N ASP A 83 -7.93 6.12 -0.59
CA ASP A 83 -8.96 6.14 0.44
C ASP A 83 -9.19 7.57 0.99
N PHE A 84 -9.14 8.56 0.11
CA PHE A 84 -9.46 9.94 0.46
C PHE A 84 -10.97 10.13 0.58
N ILE A 85 -11.70 9.39 -0.25
CA ILE A 85 -13.16 9.37 -0.29
C ILE A 85 -13.64 7.97 0.10
N ASP A 86 -14.72 7.93 0.86
CA ASP A 86 -15.35 6.67 1.21
C ASP A 86 -16.59 6.44 0.34
N PHE A 87 -16.61 5.32 -0.38
CA PHE A 87 -17.80 4.79 -1.07
C PHE A 87 -18.27 3.45 -0.52
N TRP A 88 -17.60 2.89 0.48
CA TRP A 88 -17.86 1.52 0.94
C TRP A 88 -18.70 1.47 2.21
N THR A 89 -18.56 2.43 3.12
CA THR A 89 -19.18 2.40 4.46
C THR A 89 -20.62 2.90 4.50
N TYR A 90 -21.36 2.87 3.39
CA TYR A 90 -22.81 3.14 3.39
C TYR A 90 -23.63 1.84 3.54
N PRO A 91 -24.84 1.89 4.11
CA PRO A 91 -25.68 0.70 4.27
C PRO A 91 -26.08 0.10 2.91
N PRO A 92 -26.30 -1.22 2.80
CA PRO A 92 -26.52 -1.95 1.54
C PRO A 92 -27.55 -1.34 0.59
N ARG A 93 -28.67 -0.83 1.12
CA ARG A 93 -29.75 -0.25 0.32
C ARG A 93 -29.48 1.16 -0.17
N ARG A 94 -28.42 1.81 0.33
CA ARG A 94 -28.05 3.16 -0.05
C ARG A 94 -26.96 3.12 -1.11
N ARG A 95 -27.26 3.70 -2.28
CA ARG A 95 -26.22 3.97 -3.28
C ARG A 95 -25.22 4.96 -2.68
N PRO A 96 -23.91 4.68 -2.72
CA PRO A 96 -22.91 5.66 -2.34
C PRO A 96 -23.08 6.96 -3.14
N PRO A 97 -22.94 8.14 -2.51
CA PRO A 97 -23.08 9.43 -3.17
C PRO A 97 -21.97 9.64 -4.21
N ALA A 98 -22.23 10.49 -5.20
CA ALA A 98 -21.21 10.95 -6.12
C ALA A 98 -20.21 11.89 -5.43
N LEU A 99 -18.98 11.98 -5.96
CA LEU A 99 -17.94 12.87 -5.40
C LEU A 99 -18.40 14.33 -5.27
N ARG A 100 -19.25 14.82 -6.18
CA ARG A 100 -19.80 16.18 -6.11
C ARG A 100 -20.71 16.40 -4.90
N GLU A 101 -21.48 15.38 -4.51
CA GLU A 101 -22.36 15.43 -3.34
C GLU A 101 -21.53 15.40 -2.05
N ILE A 102 -20.50 14.55 -2.00
CA ILE A 102 -19.53 14.52 -0.91
C ILE A 102 -18.80 15.86 -0.77
N ALA A 103 -18.35 16.45 -1.88
CA ALA A 103 -17.71 17.77 -1.89
C ALA A 103 -18.65 18.88 -1.40
N ALA A 104 -19.93 18.84 -1.79
CA ALA A 104 -20.94 19.79 -1.35
C ALA A 104 -21.22 19.69 0.16
N ALA A 105 -21.16 18.49 0.74
CA ALA A 105 -21.29 18.27 2.18
C ALA A 105 -20.08 18.78 2.99
N ASN A 106 -18.90 18.89 2.36
CA ASN A 106 -17.64 19.24 3.01
C ASN A 106 -16.95 20.47 2.37
N PRO A 107 -17.60 21.64 2.36
CA PRO A 107 -17.14 22.82 1.62
C PRO A 107 -15.85 23.45 2.19
N ALA A 108 -15.50 23.22 3.45
CA ALA A 108 -14.25 23.75 4.00
C ALA A 108 -13.02 23.00 3.47
N ILE A 109 -13.20 21.76 2.99
CA ILE A 109 -12.16 20.99 2.31
C ILE A 109 -12.22 21.22 0.79
N PHE A 110 -13.39 20.98 0.18
CA PHE A 110 -13.53 20.90 -1.28
C PHE A 110 -14.08 22.15 -1.97
N GLY A 111 -14.58 23.13 -1.21
CA GLY A 111 -15.15 24.35 -1.79
C GLY A 111 -14.10 25.19 -2.52
N PRO A 112 -14.50 26.21 -3.30
CA PRO A 112 -13.57 27.09 -4.02
C PRO A 112 -12.58 27.86 -3.13
N LYS A 113 -12.92 28.02 -1.84
CA LYS A 113 -12.04 28.59 -0.80
C LYS A 113 -11.60 27.53 0.21
N GLY A 114 -11.91 26.26 -0.02
CA GLY A 114 -11.59 25.15 0.86
C GLY A 114 -10.09 24.85 0.85
N LYS A 115 -9.64 24.07 1.83
CA LYS A 115 -8.23 23.78 2.07
C LYS A 115 -7.57 23.08 0.88
N LEU A 116 -8.27 22.20 0.18
CA LEU A 116 -7.72 21.53 -1.01
C LEU A 116 -7.43 22.52 -2.15
N ALA A 117 -8.32 23.49 -2.38
CA ALA A 117 -8.10 24.55 -3.37
C ALA A 117 -6.90 25.43 -2.98
N GLN A 118 -6.75 25.75 -1.69
CA GLN A 118 -5.60 26.51 -1.17
C GLN A 118 -4.28 25.73 -1.31
N THR A 119 -4.28 24.43 -1.01
CA THR A 119 -3.12 23.54 -1.21
C THR A 119 -2.73 23.46 -2.68
N LEU A 120 -3.70 23.33 -3.59
CA LEU A 120 -3.46 23.36 -5.05
C LEU A 120 -2.80 24.67 -5.48
N SER A 121 -3.26 25.82 -4.98
CA SER A 121 -2.62 27.12 -5.24
C SER A 121 -1.19 27.16 -4.71
N ALA A 122 -0.97 26.79 -3.44
CA ALA A 122 0.33 26.85 -2.77
C ALA A 122 1.37 25.93 -3.45
N LEU A 123 0.95 24.73 -3.85
CA LEU A 123 1.82 23.76 -4.51
C LEU A 123 1.88 23.92 -6.03
N LYS A 124 1.11 24.85 -6.62
CA LYS A 124 1.00 25.08 -8.07
C LYS A 124 0.60 23.81 -8.82
N GLY A 125 -0.46 23.16 -8.35
CA GLY A 125 -1.05 21.94 -8.94
C GLY A 125 -0.29 20.64 -8.65
N ARG A 126 0.72 20.65 -7.77
CA ARG A 126 1.46 19.44 -7.37
C ARG A 126 0.75 18.70 -6.23
N VAL A 127 -0.49 18.31 -6.52
CA VAL A 127 -1.28 17.42 -5.68
C VAL A 127 -1.65 16.21 -6.54
N THR A 128 -1.15 15.05 -6.16
CA THR A 128 -1.39 13.78 -6.87
C THR A 128 -2.29 12.90 -6.02
N TRP A 129 -3.30 12.29 -6.63
CA TRP A 129 -4.18 11.33 -5.97
C TRP A 129 -4.05 9.97 -6.64
N ILE A 130 -3.60 9.00 -5.86
CA ILE A 130 -3.55 7.59 -6.25
C ILE A 130 -4.78 6.92 -5.64
N PRO A 131 -5.77 6.46 -6.42
CA PRO A 131 -6.95 5.83 -5.85
C PRO A 131 -6.62 4.62 -4.99
N GLY A 132 -7.33 4.50 -3.89
CA GLY A 132 -7.35 3.37 -2.98
C GLY A 132 -8.51 2.42 -3.25
N ASN A 133 -8.82 1.53 -2.30
CA ASN A 133 -9.91 0.57 -2.48
C ASN A 133 -11.29 1.23 -2.25
N HIS A 134 -11.41 2.15 -1.29
CA HIS A 134 -12.67 2.85 -1.01
C HIS A 134 -13.08 3.81 -2.13
N ASP A 135 -12.11 4.32 -2.89
CA ASP A 135 -12.29 5.29 -3.98
C ASP A 135 -11.71 4.82 -5.33
N MET A 136 -11.59 3.50 -5.54
CA MET A 136 -11.00 2.89 -6.76
C MET A 136 -11.66 3.30 -8.08
N GLY A 137 -12.90 3.79 -8.03
CA GLY A 137 -13.64 4.25 -9.21
C GLY A 137 -13.33 5.69 -9.62
N ILE A 138 -12.57 6.45 -8.82
CA ILE A 138 -12.25 7.85 -9.11
C ILE A 138 -11.37 7.96 -10.35
N THR A 139 -11.82 8.79 -11.28
CA THR A 139 -11.07 9.18 -12.47
C THR A 139 -10.69 10.65 -12.43
N GLN A 140 -9.80 11.08 -13.33
CA GLN A 140 -9.47 12.49 -13.51
C GLN A 140 -10.72 13.35 -13.76
N ARG A 141 -11.69 12.85 -14.54
CA ARG A 141 -12.94 13.56 -14.84
C ARG A 141 -13.76 13.83 -13.59
N ASP A 142 -13.75 12.91 -12.64
CA ASP A 142 -14.53 13.04 -11.41
C ASP A 142 -13.99 14.17 -10.53
N VAL A 143 -12.67 14.39 -10.53
CA VAL A 143 -12.01 15.42 -9.71
C VAL A 143 -11.83 16.75 -10.44
N ASP A 144 -12.10 16.84 -11.74
CA ASP A 144 -11.84 18.04 -12.54
C ASP A 144 -12.65 19.28 -12.12
N PHE A 145 -13.67 19.14 -11.28
CA PHE A 145 -14.32 20.32 -10.71
C PHE A 145 -13.60 20.91 -9.49
N LEU A 146 -12.69 20.15 -8.89
CA LEU A 146 -11.84 20.57 -7.78
C LEU A 146 -10.65 21.34 -8.37
N VAL A 147 -10.81 22.66 -8.46
CA VAL A 147 -9.88 23.56 -9.13
C VAL A 147 -9.56 24.76 -8.24
N SER A 148 -8.29 25.15 -8.21
CA SER A 148 -7.87 26.38 -7.53
C SER A 148 -8.31 27.63 -8.31
N ARG A 149 -8.20 28.81 -7.69
CA ARG A 149 -8.51 30.09 -8.35
C ARG A 149 -7.68 30.32 -9.62
N GLU A 150 -6.44 29.85 -9.63
CA GLU A 150 -5.50 29.96 -10.75
C GLU A 150 -5.68 28.86 -11.80
N GLY A 151 -6.61 27.93 -11.60
CA GLY A 151 -6.86 26.82 -12.53
C GLY A 151 -6.06 25.55 -12.24
N TRP A 152 -5.35 25.46 -11.11
CA TRP A 152 -4.62 24.25 -10.73
C TRP A 152 -5.57 23.12 -10.34
N ARG A 153 -5.22 21.90 -10.75
CA ARG A 153 -6.05 20.69 -10.58
C ARG A 153 -5.24 19.57 -9.93
N ILE A 154 -5.95 18.65 -9.30
CA ILE A 154 -5.38 17.38 -8.81
C ILE A 154 -5.02 16.50 -10.00
N GLN A 155 -3.93 15.75 -9.89
CA GLN A 155 -3.55 14.72 -10.86
C GLN A 155 -3.93 13.34 -10.34
N VAL A 156 -4.87 12.67 -11.00
CA VAL A 156 -5.22 11.28 -10.66
C VAL A 156 -4.24 10.33 -11.36
N ARG A 157 -3.63 9.43 -10.58
CA ARG A 157 -2.67 8.42 -11.05
C ARG A 157 -3.12 7.02 -10.63
N ASP A 158 -3.79 6.32 -11.53
CA ASP A 158 -4.15 4.90 -11.32
C ASP A 158 -3.04 3.98 -11.85
N GLU A 159 -1.92 3.96 -11.13
CA GLU A 159 -0.76 3.13 -11.41
C GLU A 159 -0.50 2.16 -10.25
N GLU A 160 0.09 0.99 -10.53
CA GLU A 160 0.44 0.01 -9.48
C GLU A 160 1.46 0.58 -8.48
N ALA A 161 2.39 1.40 -8.97
CA ALA A 161 3.32 2.16 -8.15
C ALA A 161 3.65 3.48 -8.84
N TYR A 162 3.63 4.56 -8.07
CA TYR A 162 4.03 5.89 -8.50
C TYR A 162 5.45 6.21 -8.00
N PHE A 163 6.21 6.97 -8.78
CA PHE A 163 7.60 7.34 -8.51
C PHE A 163 7.73 8.87 -8.50
N PRO A 164 7.57 9.54 -7.34
CA PRO A 164 7.55 11.01 -7.25
C PRO A 164 8.85 11.71 -7.70
N LEU A 165 9.94 10.94 -7.77
CA LEU A 165 11.27 11.40 -8.15
C LEU A 165 11.67 11.04 -9.58
N ALA A 166 10.72 10.52 -10.38
CA ALA A 166 11.00 10.10 -11.75
C ALA A 166 11.79 11.17 -12.55
N PRO A 167 12.81 10.77 -13.34
CA PRO A 167 13.14 9.39 -13.70
C PRO A 167 13.89 8.58 -12.62
N ASP A 168 14.34 9.21 -11.53
CA ASP A 168 14.90 8.50 -10.38
C ASP A 168 13.79 7.72 -9.65
N ARG A 169 13.97 6.41 -9.48
CA ARG A 169 12.97 5.49 -8.93
C ARG A 169 13.26 5.06 -7.49
N ARG A 170 14.19 5.74 -6.79
CA ARG A 170 14.56 5.40 -5.41
C ARG A 170 13.43 5.57 -4.39
N LEU A 171 12.39 6.36 -4.69
CA LEU A 171 11.17 6.49 -3.89
C LEU A 171 9.96 5.96 -4.68
N ALA A 172 9.29 4.96 -4.14
CA ALA A 172 8.05 4.42 -4.69
C ALA A 172 6.90 4.55 -3.68
N CYS A 173 5.68 4.72 -4.17
CA CYS A 173 4.48 4.70 -3.35
C CYS A 173 3.29 4.04 -4.04
N SER A 174 2.38 3.48 -3.26
CA SER A 174 1.08 2.96 -3.70
C SER A 174 0.11 2.88 -2.52
N HIS A 175 -1.18 2.77 -2.79
CA HIS A 175 -2.10 2.25 -1.77
C HIS A 175 -1.90 0.74 -1.61
N GLY A 176 -1.78 0.25 -0.37
CA GLY A 176 -1.40 -1.14 -0.07
C GLY A 176 -2.41 -2.19 -0.56
N HIS A 177 -3.67 -1.80 -0.75
CA HIS A 177 -4.77 -2.68 -1.16
C HIS A 177 -4.48 -3.50 -2.43
N ARG A 178 -3.59 -3.02 -3.31
CA ARG A 178 -3.23 -3.72 -4.55
C ARG A 178 -2.60 -5.10 -4.32
N TRP A 179 -2.05 -5.35 -3.15
CA TRP A 179 -1.42 -6.63 -2.79
C TRP A 179 -2.18 -7.42 -1.73
N THR A 180 -3.40 -7.02 -1.42
CA THR A 180 -4.23 -7.71 -0.43
C THR A 180 -5.38 -8.42 -1.13
N MET A 181 -5.67 -9.65 -0.70
CA MET A 181 -6.56 -10.57 -1.42
C MET A 181 -7.99 -10.05 -1.55
N PHE A 182 -8.52 -9.47 -0.48
CA PHE A 182 -9.91 -9.07 -0.34
C PHE A 182 -10.15 -7.63 -0.76
N ASN A 183 -9.13 -6.78 -0.79
CA ASN A 183 -9.29 -5.37 -1.13
C ASN A 183 -8.69 -4.96 -2.48
N ALA A 184 -7.85 -5.77 -3.14
CA ALA A 184 -7.41 -5.45 -4.50
C ALA A 184 -8.56 -5.62 -5.52
N PRO A 185 -8.64 -4.75 -6.55
CA PRO A 185 -9.66 -4.85 -7.59
C PRO A 185 -9.73 -6.23 -8.25
N ASP A 186 -10.94 -6.79 -8.38
CA ASP A 186 -11.16 -8.07 -9.06
C ASP A 186 -11.92 -7.87 -10.39
N LEU A 187 -11.17 -7.92 -11.49
CA LEU A 187 -11.70 -7.75 -12.85
C LEU A 187 -12.29 -9.05 -13.43
N SER A 188 -12.22 -10.16 -12.70
CA SER A 188 -12.64 -11.48 -13.21
C SER A 188 -14.09 -11.84 -12.88
N THR A 189 -14.82 -10.95 -12.18
CA THR A 189 -16.20 -11.18 -11.78
C THR A 189 -17.15 -10.21 -12.50
N PRO A 190 -18.45 -10.53 -12.60
CA PRO A 190 -19.45 -9.57 -13.08
C PRO A 190 -19.55 -8.31 -12.22
N LEU A 191 -19.04 -8.34 -10.98
CA LEU A 191 -19.07 -7.23 -10.02
C LEU A 191 -17.84 -6.32 -10.13
N ALA A 192 -16.98 -6.54 -11.12
CA ALA A 192 -15.78 -5.75 -11.34
C ALA A 192 -16.04 -4.23 -11.36
N PRO A 193 -15.11 -3.41 -10.84
CA PRO A 193 -13.84 -3.80 -10.22
C PRO A 193 -13.95 -4.16 -8.72
N LEU A 194 -15.15 -4.19 -8.14
CA LEU A 194 -15.34 -4.30 -6.70
C LEU A 194 -14.73 -5.61 -6.16
N PRO A 195 -14.04 -5.58 -5.01
CA PRO A 195 -13.46 -6.76 -4.42
C PRO A 195 -14.33 -7.31 -3.28
N LEU A 196 -13.99 -8.48 -2.73
CA LEU A 196 -14.77 -9.11 -1.66
C LEU A 196 -14.94 -8.19 -0.44
N GLY A 197 -13.89 -7.46 -0.08
CA GLY A 197 -13.85 -6.54 1.05
C GLY A 197 -14.91 -5.45 0.97
N HIS A 198 -15.30 -5.01 -0.23
CA HIS A 198 -16.41 -4.07 -0.41
C HIS A 198 -17.70 -4.63 0.20
N PHE A 199 -18.06 -5.87 -0.13
CA PHE A 199 -19.31 -6.48 0.35
C PHE A 199 -19.28 -6.81 1.85
N VAL A 200 -18.10 -7.15 2.38
CA VAL A 200 -17.91 -7.32 3.82
C VAL A 200 -18.14 -5.98 4.53
N THR A 201 -17.52 -4.89 4.04
CA THR A 201 -17.70 -3.54 4.59
C THR A 201 -19.15 -3.06 4.52
N ARG A 202 -19.85 -3.30 3.40
CA ARG A 202 -21.29 -3.02 3.26
C ARG A 202 -22.15 -3.79 4.28
N SER A 203 -21.74 -5.01 4.63
CA SER A 203 -22.40 -5.79 5.69
C SER A 203 -22.19 -5.16 7.07
N VAL A 204 -20.99 -4.62 7.34
CA VAL A 204 -20.74 -3.87 8.59
C VAL A 204 -21.60 -2.62 8.65
N ALA A 205 -21.68 -1.86 7.55
CA ALA A 205 -22.50 -0.67 7.48
C ALA A 205 -24.00 -0.97 7.72
N TYR A 206 -24.49 -2.15 7.31
CA TYR A 206 -25.84 -2.63 7.65
C TYR A 206 -26.05 -2.76 9.16
N MET A 207 -25.10 -3.40 9.85
CA MET A 207 -25.16 -3.55 11.32
C MET A 207 -25.12 -2.19 12.01
N LEU A 208 -24.21 -1.30 11.58
CA LEU A 208 -24.04 0.02 12.18
C LEU A 208 -25.26 0.92 11.96
N ASP A 209 -25.89 0.87 10.78
CA ASP A 209 -27.13 1.60 10.50
C ASP A 209 -28.28 1.19 11.43
N ARG A 210 -28.33 -0.11 11.80
CA ARG A 210 -29.31 -0.66 12.73
C ARG A 210 -28.99 -0.31 14.19
N ASP A 211 -27.71 -0.38 14.56
CA ASP A 211 -27.28 -0.43 15.97
C ASP A 211 -26.80 0.94 16.51
N LEU A 212 -26.50 1.92 15.65
CA LEU A 212 -26.08 3.25 16.09
C LEU A 212 -27.22 3.97 16.84
N PRO A 213 -26.94 4.52 18.04
CA PRO A 213 -27.92 5.33 18.73
C PRO A 213 -28.28 6.60 17.94
N PRO A 214 -29.53 7.11 18.04
CA PRO A 214 -29.93 8.35 17.38
C PRO A 214 -28.98 9.52 17.68
N GLY A 215 -28.58 10.26 16.64
CA GLY A 215 -27.67 11.40 16.76
C GLY A 215 -26.20 11.05 16.99
N ARG A 216 -25.84 9.77 16.94
CA ARG A 216 -24.45 9.29 17.00
C ARG A 216 -24.00 8.82 15.62
N SER A 217 -22.69 8.75 15.45
CA SER A 217 -22.02 8.17 14.28
C SER A 217 -20.97 7.16 14.71
N VAL A 218 -20.42 6.42 13.75
CA VAL A 218 -19.31 5.48 13.98
C VAL A 218 -18.11 6.16 14.65
N ALA A 219 -17.88 7.45 14.40
CA ALA A 219 -16.82 8.19 15.07
C ALA A 219 -17.00 8.26 16.60
N ASN A 220 -18.18 7.93 17.14
CA ASN A 220 -18.41 7.85 18.59
C ASN A 220 -18.11 6.48 19.21
N LEU A 221 -17.84 5.46 18.41
CA LEU A 221 -17.55 4.11 18.88
C LEU A 221 -16.03 3.87 18.92
N PRO A 222 -15.52 3.06 19.87
CA PRO A 222 -14.11 2.69 19.89
C PRO A 222 -13.74 1.83 18.67
N ASP A 223 -12.46 1.88 18.29
CA ASP A 223 -11.86 1.04 17.24
C ASP A 223 -12.55 1.11 15.87
N GLN A 224 -13.20 2.24 15.59
CA GLN A 224 -13.69 2.56 14.24
C GLN A 224 -12.58 3.13 13.38
N GLY A 225 -12.63 2.81 12.09
CA GLY A 225 -11.56 3.15 11.17
C GLY A 225 -10.29 2.33 11.39
N ALA A 226 -10.28 1.16 12.05
CA ALA A 226 -9.14 0.21 12.00
C ALA A 226 -9.44 -1.15 12.68
N PRO A 227 -9.85 -2.22 11.97
CA PRO A 227 -10.93 -2.31 10.98
C PRO A 227 -12.32 -2.34 11.64
N ASN A 228 -13.22 -1.42 11.27
CA ASN A 228 -14.70 -1.51 11.41
C ASN A 228 -15.30 -2.03 12.74
N GLY A 229 -14.57 -2.07 13.85
CA GLY A 229 -14.96 -2.77 15.08
C GLY A 229 -15.18 -4.29 14.93
N ILE A 230 -14.75 -4.92 13.83
CA ILE A 230 -14.88 -6.36 13.62
C ILE A 230 -13.49 -7.01 13.63
N GLU A 231 -13.32 -7.97 14.54
CA GLU A 231 -12.14 -8.82 14.65
C GLU A 231 -12.03 -9.82 13.50
N LEU A 232 -11.63 -9.34 12.31
CA LEU A 232 -11.32 -10.18 11.16
C LEU A 232 -10.21 -11.19 11.47
N SER A 233 -9.38 -10.93 12.48
CA SER A 233 -8.39 -11.86 13.04
C SER A 233 -8.97 -13.25 13.34
N LYS A 234 -10.27 -13.35 13.67
CA LYS A 234 -10.98 -14.62 13.89
C LYS A 234 -11.11 -15.49 12.64
N LEU A 235 -10.91 -14.92 11.44
CA LEU A 235 -10.84 -15.64 10.17
C LEU A 235 -9.45 -16.22 9.87
N ALA A 236 -8.43 -15.89 10.67
CA ALA A 236 -7.05 -16.32 10.40
C ALA A 236 -6.88 -17.85 10.37
N GLY A 237 -7.71 -18.61 11.10
CA GLY A 237 -7.71 -20.07 11.09
C GLY A 237 -8.27 -20.72 9.81
N SER A 238 -8.87 -19.92 8.91
CA SER A 238 -9.57 -20.39 7.71
C SER A 238 -8.87 -19.94 6.41
N ILE A 239 -7.63 -19.46 6.47
CA ILE A 239 -6.85 -18.98 5.32
C ILE A 239 -6.45 -20.16 4.43
N ASN A 240 -7.38 -20.63 3.59
CA ASN A 240 -7.24 -21.70 2.60
C ASN A 240 -8.32 -21.57 1.49
N GLY A 241 -8.57 -22.62 0.71
CA GLY A 241 -9.56 -22.61 -0.38
C GLY A 241 -11.01 -22.32 0.02
N SER A 242 -11.43 -22.53 1.29
CA SER A 242 -12.78 -22.20 1.80
C SER A 242 -12.86 -20.82 2.46
N LEU A 243 -11.80 -20.02 2.37
CA LEU A 243 -11.70 -18.71 3.00
C LEU A 243 -12.82 -17.74 2.58
N ILE A 244 -13.27 -17.81 1.32
CA ILE A 244 -14.29 -16.91 0.79
C ILE A 244 -15.66 -17.18 1.42
N GLU A 245 -16.07 -18.45 1.46
CA GLU A 245 -17.30 -18.84 2.15
C GLU A 245 -17.20 -18.51 3.64
N SER A 246 -16.04 -18.75 4.25
CA SER A 246 -15.79 -18.42 5.66
C SER A 246 -15.91 -16.93 5.93
N ALA A 247 -15.35 -16.07 5.07
CA ALA A 247 -15.42 -14.62 5.19
C ALA A 247 -16.86 -14.10 5.06
N VAL A 248 -17.62 -14.57 4.06
CA VAL A 248 -19.03 -14.15 3.90
C VAL A 248 -19.91 -14.70 5.02
N ASN A 249 -19.75 -15.97 5.40
CA ASN A 249 -20.50 -16.56 6.52
C ASN A 249 -20.24 -15.83 7.82
N TYR A 250 -18.99 -15.43 8.05
CA TYR A 250 -18.61 -14.63 9.20
C TYR A 250 -19.24 -13.23 9.15
N ALA A 251 -19.23 -12.56 8.00
CA ALA A 251 -19.90 -11.27 7.82
C ALA A 251 -21.41 -11.38 8.13
N VAL A 252 -22.11 -12.39 7.58
CA VAL A 252 -23.52 -12.69 7.89
C VAL A 252 -23.73 -12.89 9.39
N LYS A 253 -22.89 -13.73 10.02
CA LYS A 253 -22.99 -14.05 11.45
C LYS A 253 -22.81 -12.82 12.33
N VAL A 254 -21.79 -12.00 12.08
CA VAL A 254 -21.45 -10.86 12.95
C VAL A 254 -22.42 -9.71 12.76
N THR A 255 -22.85 -9.45 11.54
CA THR A 255 -23.67 -8.26 11.22
C THR A 255 -25.16 -8.54 11.30
N GLY A 256 -25.56 -9.81 11.19
CA GLY A 256 -26.96 -10.23 11.12
C GLY A 256 -27.63 -9.89 9.78
N ILE A 257 -26.86 -9.52 8.76
CA ILE A 257 -27.39 -9.31 7.41
C ILE A 257 -27.83 -10.64 6.78
N SER A 258 -28.95 -10.65 6.07
CA SER A 258 -29.38 -11.81 5.29
C SER A 258 -28.53 -11.98 4.03
N GLU A 259 -28.25 -13.21 3.61
CA GLU A 259 -27.55 -13.44 2.33
C GLU A 259 -28.32 -12.95 1.12
N ALA A 260 -29.64 -12.82 1.23
CA ALA A 260 -30.52 -12.30 0.19
C ALA A 260 -30.75 -10.77 0.30
N GLU A 261 -30.15 -10.10 1.29
CA GLU A 261 -30.29 -8.65 1.45
C GLU A 261 -29.75 -7.93 0.21
N PRO A 262 -30.56 -7.08 -0.45
CA PRO A 262 -30.12 -6.34 -1.63
C PRO A 262 -28.99 -5.35 -1.30
N ILE A 263 -27.90 -5.44 -2.05
CA ILE A 263 -26.78 -4.51 -2.01
C ILE A 263 -26.79 -3.68 -3.30
N LEU A 264 -27.13 -2.40 -3.18
CA LEU A 264 -27.11 -1.42 -4.27
C LEU A 264 -25.68 -0.93 -4.52
N LEU A 265 -25.20 -1.13 -5.74
CA LEU A 265 -23.83 -0.82 -6.18
C LEU A 265 -23.69 0.63 -6.66
N PRO A 266 -22.45 1.17 -6.73
CA PRO A 266 -22.21 2.53 -7.21
C PRO A 266 -22.73 2.80 -8.64
N ASP A 267 -22.74 1.79 -9.50
CA ASP A 267 -23.25 1.91 -10.88
C ASP A 267 -24.77 1.73 -11.01
N GLY A 268 -25.47 1.52 -9.89
CA GLY A 268 -26.92 1.34 -9.84
C GLY A 268 -27.41 -0.09 -10.02
N ARG A 269 -26.52 -1.06 -10.28
CA ARG A 269 -26.87 -2.49 -10.22
C ARG A 269 -27.10 -2.93 -8.78
N THR A 270 -27.75 -4.08 -8.62
CA THR A 270 -27.97 -4.70 -7.32
C THR A 270 -27.38 -6.11 -7.32
N THR A 271 -26.83 -6.54 -6.18
CA THR A 271 -26.41 -7.92 -5.91
C THR A 271 -26.78 -8.30 -4.46
N ASN A 272 -26.29 -9.42 -3.95
CA ASN A 272 -26.47 -9.85 -2.56
C ASN A 272 -25.29 -10.77 -2.15
N LEU A 273 -25.18 -11.11 -0.86
CA LEU A 273 -24.05 -11.91 -0.38
C LEU A 273 -24.05 -13.35 -0.92
N GLY A 274 -25.22 -13.92 -1.24
CA GLY A 274 -25.32 -15.22 -1.91
C GLY A 274 -24.65 -15.23 -3.29
N GLU A 275 -24.91 -14.20 -4.12
CA GLU A 275 -24.25 -14.01 -5.40
C GLU A 275 -22.76 -13.71 -5.25
N VAL A 276 -22.38 -12.91 -4.24
CA VAL A 276 -20.97 -12.61 -3.92
C VAL A 276 -20.20 -13.92 -3.66
N LYS A 277 -20.71 -14.84 -2.83
CA LYS A 277 -20.04 -16.15 -2.62
C LYS A 277 -19.77 -16.88 -3.95
N LEU A 278 -20.76 -16.90 -4.84
CA LEU A 278 -20.65 -17.54 -6.15
C LEU A 278 -19.71 -16.80 -7.10
N ASN A 279 -19.55 -15.50 -6.99
CA ASN A 279 -18.65 -14.73 -7.85
C ASN A 279 -17.18 -14.81 -7.39
N TYR A 280 -16.93 -14.93 -6.09
CA TYR A 280 -15.57 -14.94 -5.53
C TYR A 280 -15.03 -16.31 -5.14
N ARG A 281 -15.77 -17.42 -5.28
CA ARG A 281 -15.30 -18.80 -4.99
C ARG A 281 -13.93 -19.19 -5.58
N GLY A 282 -13.54 -18.61 -6.72
CA GLY A 282 -12.23 -18.83 -7.35
C GLY A 282 -11.10 -17.89 -6.89
N LEU A 283 -11.37 -16.95 -5.98
CA LEU A 283 -10.44 -15.86 -5.62
C LEU A 283 -9.10 -16.40 -5.11
N TRP A 284 -9.11 -17.38 -4.21
CA TRP A 284 -7.88 -17.98 -3.67
C TRP A 284 -6.97 -18.52 -4.77
N ALA A 285 -7.52 -19.39 -5.64
CA ALA A 285 -6.73 -20.04 -6.69
C ALA A 285 -6.17 -19.01 -7.70
N ARG A 286 -6.95 -17.96 -8.02
CA ARG A 286 -6.47 -16.85 -8.86
C ARG A 286 -5.31 -16.11 -8.21
N TRP A 287 -5.40 -15.80 -6.93
CA TRP A 287 -4.33 -15.14 -6.18
C TRP A 287 -3.09 -16.02 -6.06
N ALA A 288 -3.25 -17.30 -5.68
CA ALA A 288 -2.15 -18.25 -5.65
C ALA A 288 -1.44 -18.30 -7.01
N THR A 289 -2.17 -18.29 -8.12
CA THR A 289 -1.56 -18.22 -9.45
C THR A 289 -0.83 -16.89 -9.68
N ALA A 290 -1.48 -15.75 -9.38
CA ALA A 290 -0.99 -14.42 -9.71
C ALA A 290 0.24 -13.99 -8.88
N VAL A 291 0.23 -14.28 -7.57
CA VAL A 291 1.31 -13.85 -6.66
C VAL A 291 2.40 -14.90 -6.48
N GLY A 292 2.18 -16.10 -7.02
CA GLY A 292 3.15 -17.18 -7.06
C GLY A 292 3.04 -18.13 -5.87
N GLY A 293 2.04 -18.99 -5.88
CA GLY A 293 1.81 -20.05 -4.91
C GLY A 293 0.97 -19.64 -3.69
N ASP A 294 0.47 -20.67 -3.00
CA ASP A 294 -0.44 -20.54 -1.87
C ASP A 294 0.18 -19.78 -0.69
N LEU A 295 1.48 -19.91 -0.43
CA LEU A 295 2.14 -19.18 0.66
C LEU A 295 2.09 -17.65 0.43
N SER A 296 2.24 -17.20 -0.81
CA SER A 296 2.15 -15.78 -1.14
C SER A 296 0.69 -15.30 -1.11
N ALA A 297 -0.26 -16.16 -1.51
CA ALA A 297 -1.69 -15.86 -1.40
C ALA A 297 -2.13 -15.75 0.07
N ALA A 298 -1.63 -16.63 0.94
CA ALA A 298 -1.87 -16.56 2.38
C ALA A 298 -1.35 -15.24 2.98
N LYS A 299 -0.19 -14.74 2.53
CA LYS A 299 0.32 -13.42 2.92
C LYS A 299 -0.60 -12.29 2.46
N ALA A 300 -1.10 -12.35 1.22
CA ALA A 300 -2.05 -11.36 0.71
C ALA A 300 -3.36 -11.34 1.52
N ALA A 301 -3.89 -12.51 1.89
CA ALA A 301 -5.07 -12.59 2.75
C ALA A 301 -4.80 -12.13 4.19
N ALA A 302 -3.64 -12.47 4.75
CA ALA A 302 -3.24 -12.01 6.07
C ALA A 302 -3.10 -10.48 6.14
N ALA A 303 -2.64 -9.84 5.05
CA ALA A 303 -2.55 -8.39 4.95
C ALA A 303 -3.91 -7.71 5.10
N ASP A 304 -5.01 -8.28 4.55
CA ASP A 304 -6.36 -7.76 4.80
C ASP A 304 -6.85 -8.04 6.22
N VAL A 305 -6.54 -9.23 6.75
CA VAL A 305 -7.11 -9.71 8.01
C VAL A 305 -6.52 -9.01 9.21
N ASN A 306 -5.23 -8.67 9.18
CA ASN A 306 -4.52 -8.13 10.33
C ASN A 306 -3.31 -7.24 9.96
N GLY A 307 -3.25 -6.72 8.73
CA GLY A 307 -2.17 -5.83 8.27
C GLY A 307 -0.81 -6.50 8.09
N ARG A 308 -0.63 -7.77 8.46
CA ARG A 308 0.67 -8.45 8.37
C ARG A 308 1.07 -8.70 6.92
N TYR A 309 2.38 -8.71 6.69
CA TYR A 309 3.01 -9.00 5.40
C TYR A 309 2.82 -7.92 4.32
N LEU A 310 2.22 -6.77 4.63
CA LEU A 310 2.23 -5.67 3.65
C LEU A 310 3.66 -5.19 3.36
N ALA A 311 4.54 -5.17 4.38
CA ALA A 311 5.96 -4.91 4.20
C ALA A 311 6.67 -5.94 3.30
N TRP A 312 6.20 -7.20 3.28
CA TRP A 312 6.71 -8.24 2.37
C TRP A 312 6.46 -7.85 0.90
N PHE A 313 5.28 -7.33 0.60
CA PHE A 313 4.94 -6.82 -0.72
C PHE A 313 5.65 -5.51 -1.05
N ALA A 314 5.83 -4.62 -0.06
CA ALA A 314 6.62 -3.39 -0.23
C ALA A 314 8.06 -3.70 -0.64
N GLN A 315 8.72 -4.66 0.02
CA GLN A 315 10.07 -5.07 -0.35
C GLN A 315 10.11 -5.70 -1.75
N ARG A 316 9.15 -6.57 -2.07
CA ARG A 316 9.04 -7.15 -3.41
C ARG A 316 8.91 -6.05 -4.48
N LEU A 317 8.01 -5.09 -4.27
CA LEU A 317 7.82 -3.94 -5.17
C LEU A 317 9.12 -3.15 -5.34
N ALA A 318 9.82 -2.87 -4.23
CA ALA A 318 11.03 -2.08 -4.24
C ALA A 318 12.14 -2.76 -5.05
N LEU A 319 12.39 -4.04 -4.79
CA LEU A 319 13.40 -4.83 -5.49
C LEU A 319 13.09 -4.97 -6.99
N GLN A 320 11.82 -5.11 -7.37
CA GLN A 320 11.40 -5.19 -8.77
C GLN A 320 11.59 -3.87 -9.54
N ASN A 321 11.62 -2.74 -8.84
CA ASN A 321 11.68 -1.41 -9.44
C ASN A 321 12.96 -0.62 -9.14
N GLY A 322 13.88 -1.18 -8.34
CA GLY A 322 15.09 -0.50 -7.89
C GLY A 322 14.83 0.62 -6.87
N ALA A 323 13.73 0.55 -6.11
CA ALA A 323 13.45 1.53 -5.06
C ALA A 323 14.22 1.23 -3.77
N GLU A 324 14.49 2.28 -3.00
CA GLU A 324 15.15 2.23 -1.70
C GLU A 324 14.17 2.50 -0.55
N LEU A 325 13.15 3.31 -0.81
CA LEU A 325 12.06 3.63 0.12
C LEU A 325 10.71 3.36 -0.54
N VAL A 326 9.84 2.65 0.18
CA VAL A 326 8.43 2.45 -0.18
C VAL A 326 7.52 3.07 0.87
N VAL A 327 6.57 3.89 0.42
CA VAL A 327 5.50 4.46 1.26
C VAL A 327 4.17 3.83 0.85
N PHE A 328 3.46 3.23 1.80
CA PHE A 328 2.09 2.71 1.61
C PHE A 328 1.08 3.39 2.53
N GLY A 329 -0.20 3.35 2.15
CA GLY A 329 -1.36 3.49 3.05
C GLY A 329 -2.01 2.14 3.34
N HIS A 330 -3.33 2.11 3.59
CA HIS A 330 -4.26 0.95 3.57
C HIS A 330 -4.53 0.22 4.87
N THR A 331 -3.53 -0.01 5.73
CA THR A 331 -3.76 -0.88 6.91
C THR A 331 -4.34 -0.13 8.11
N HIS A 332 -4.43 1.20 8.02
CA HIS A 332 -4.77 2.08 9.14
C HIS A 332 -3.83 1.92 10.36
N GLU A 333 -2.68 1.28 10.16
CA GLU A 333 -1.65 1.09 11.17
C GLU A 333 -0.36 1.73 10.68
N PRO A 334 0.12 2.83 11.30
CA PRO A 334 1.37 3.41 10.89
C PRO A 334 2.52 2.43 11.15
N LYS A 335 3.51 2.43 10.25
CA LYS A 335 4.75 1.66 10.38
C LYS A 335 5.93 2.58 10.07
N SER A 336 6.99 2.46 10.87
CA SER A 336 8.21 3.26 10.70
C SER A 336 9.43 2.34 10.60
N GLY A 337 9.69 1.83 9.40
CA GLY A 337 10.83 1.01 9.09
C GLY A 337 10.49 -0.48 8.91
N LEU A 338 11.53 -1.23 8.53
CA LEU A 338 11.48 -2.67 8.31
C LEU A 338 12.63 -3.34 9.08
N LYS A 339 12.30 -4.31 9.92
CA LYS A 339 13.28 -5.16 10.60
C LYS A 339 13.92 -6.05 9.54
N ASP A 340 15.24 -5.96 9.42
CA ASP A 340 16.02 -6.83 8.54
C ASP A 340 15.50 -6.82 7.09
N GLY A 341 15.20 -5.64 6.57
CA GLY A 341 14.88 -5.44 5.15
C GLY A 341 16.06 -4.94 4.32
N PHE A 342 15.94 -5.04 3.00
CA PHE A 342 16.84 -4.37 2.04
C PHE A 342 16.49 -2.91 1.79
N ILE A 343 15.30 -2.50 2.19
CA ILE A 343 14.69 -1.22 1.86
C ILE A 343 14.11 -0.60 3.13
N ASN A 344 13.92 0.72 3.08
CA ASN A 344 13.11 1.40 4.08
C ASN A 344 11.64 1.31 3.67
N TYR A 345 10.78 1.09 4.64
CA TYR A 345 9.33 0.96 4.44
C TYR A 345 8.61 1.77 5.51
N VAL A 346 7.61 2.54 5.08
CA VAL A 346 6.70 3.20 6.01
C VAL A 346 5.27 3.02 5.54
N ASN A 347 4.37 2.91 6.53
CA ASN A 347 2.93 2.98 6.30
C ASN A 347 2.40 4.26 6.94
N THR A 348 1.57 5.02 6.21
CA THR A 348 1.01 6.30 6.68
C THR A 348 0.08 6.15 7.87
N GLY A 349 -0.49 4.96 8.11
CA GLY A 349 -1.59 4.80 9.05
C GLY A 349 -2.89 5.31 8.44
N PHE A 350 -3.60 6.19 9.14
CA PHE A 350 -4.91 6.70 8.73
C PHE A 350 -5.21 8.07 9.33
N ASP A 351 -6.16 8.79 8.73
CA ASP A 351 -6.51 10.17 9.08
C ASP A 351 -7.95 10.27 9.66
N CYS A 352 -8.59 9.13 9.93
CA CYS A 352 -9.96 9.05 10.47
C CYS A 352 -10.12 8.22 11.76
N PRO A 353 -9.26 8.37 12.79
CA PRO A 353 -9.48 7.70 14.08
C PRO A 353 -10.78 8.16 14.73
N SER A 354 -11.45 7.23 15.42
CA SER A 354 -12.67 7.56 16.17
C SER A 354 -12.39 8.58 17.28
N ARG A 355 -13.43 9.31 17.70
CA ARG A 355 -13.37 10.22 18.87
C ARG A 355 -12.95 9.48 20.13
N ALA A 356 -13.34 8.22 20.28
CA ALA A 356 -13.04 7.39 21.44
C ALA A 356 -11.56 6.97 21.50
N ASP A 357 -10.86 6.97 20.35
CA ASP A 357 -9.49 6.49 20.24
C ASP A 357 -8.44 7.63 20.33
N ILE A 358 -8.87 8.89 20.16
CA ILE A 358 -7.97 10.05 20.29
C ILE A 358 -7.26 10.06 21.64
N GLY A 359 -5.94 10.26 21.59
CA GLY A 359 -5.03 10.18 22.74
C GLY A 359 -4.23 8.88 22.75
N THR A 360 -4.72 7.83 22.07
CA THR A 360 -3.95 6.61 21.79
C THR A 360 -3.68 6.42 20.30
N LYS A 361 -4.62 6.87 19.45
CA LYS A 361 -4.49 6.95 18.01
C LYS A 361 -4.65 8.41 17.60
N HIS A 362 -3.90 8.82 16.60
CA HIS A 362 -3.97 10.18 16.05
C HIS A 362 -4.01 10.09 14.53
N PRO A 363 -4.58 11.08 13.84
CA PRO A 363 -4.45 11.19 12.40
C PRO A 363 -2.95 11.32 12.05
N THR A 364 -2.45 10.47 11.15
CA THR A 364 -1.03 10.36 10.81
C THR A 364 -0.74 10.56 9.34
N PHE A 365 0.46 11.07 9.03
CA PHE A 365 0.95 11.26 7.67
C PHE A 365 2.48 11.11 7.61
N ILE A 366 3.04 11.02 6.40
CA ILE A 366 4.48 10.85 6.19
C ILE A 366 5.05 12.06 5.46
N GLU A 367 6.17 12.59 5.94
CA GLU A 367 7.04 13.49 5.17
C GLU A 367 8.33 12.77 4.78
N VAL A 368 8.74 12.90 3.52
CA VAL A 368 10.03 12.35 3.05
C VAL A 368 10.92 13.48 2.58
N ASP A 369 12.11 13.61 3.19
CA ASP A 369 13.20 14.39 2.60
C ASP A 369 13.76 13.62 1.42
N THR A 370 13.61 14.17 0.21
CA THR A 370 14.00 13.51 -1.05
C THR A 370 15.50 13.51 -1.30
N THR A 371 16.25 14.33 -0.57
CA THR A 371 17.72 14.43 -0.66
C THR A 371 18.35 13.25 0.06
N THR A 372 17.87 12.96 1.26
CA THR A 372 18.38 11.89 2.13
C THR A 372 17.54 10.62 2.10
N LEU A 373 16.37 10.64 1.42
CA LEU A 373 15.35 9.59 1.42
C LEU A 373 14.94 9.16 2.83
N THR A 374 14.85 10.12 3.74
CA THR A 374 14.49 9.87 5.14
C THR A 374 13.00 10.17 5.36
N PRO A 375 12.18 9.15 5.66
CA PRO A 375 10.80 9.36 6.03
C PRO A 375 10.68 9.79 7.49
N ARG A 376 9.69 10.64 7.79
CA ARG A 376 9.26 11.04 9.12
C ARG A 376 7.77 10.81 9.25
N LEU A 377 7.38 10.01 10.24
CA LEU A 377 5.98 9.87 10.63
C LEU A 377 5.60 11.09 11.46
N ARG A 378 4.53 11.74 11.04
CA ARG A 378 3.96 12.91 11.68
C ARG A 378 2.54 12.57 12.13
N GLN A 379 2.08 13.23 13.18
CA GLN A 379 0.71 13.14 13.65
C GLN A 379 0.11 14.52 13.88
N VAL A 380 -1.22 14.59 13.81
CA VAL A 380 -1.98 15.77 14.19
C VAL A 380 -2.55 15.55 15.60
N THR A 381 -2.12 16.36 16.57
CA THR A 381 -2.65 16.34 17.93
C THR A 381 -3.62 17.50 18.14
N ALA A 382 -4.60 17.30 19.03
CA ALA A 382 -5.51 18.35 19.46
C ALA A 382 -5.20 18.72 20.91
N ALA A 383 -4.99 20.00 21.19
CA ALA A 383 -4.81 20.54 22.53
C ALA A 383 -6.17 20.82 23.19
N SER A 384 -6.15 20.96 24.53
CA SER A 384 -7.36 21.19 25.33
C SER A 384 -8.03 22.54 25.05
N ASP A 385 -7.31 23.49 24.46
CA ASP A 385 -7.82 24.79 24.04
C ASP A 385 -8.45 24.78 22.63
N GLY A 386 -8.52 23.60 21.99
CA GLY A 386 -9.07 23.43 20.65
C GLY A 386 -8.09 23.77 19.52
N THR A 387 -6.82 24.02 19.83
CA THR A 387 -5.77 24.17 18.82
C THR A 387 -5.24 22.82 18.35
N TYR A 388 -4.64 22.80 17.16
CA TYR A 388 -4.09 21.60 16.54
C TYR A 388 -2.60 21.79 16.27
N ALA A 389 -1.80 20.77 16.54
CA ALA A 389 -0.36 20.79 16.34
C ALA A 389 0.10 19.61 15.48
N ILE A 390 1.21 19.82 14.77
CA ILE A 390 1.90 18.77 14.04
C ILE A 390 3.12 18.34 14.83
N GLU A 391 3.16 17.07 15.20
CA GLU A 391 4.22 16.49 16.04
C GLU A 391 4.92 15.33 15.31
N ASP A 392 6.14 15.03 15.73
CA ASP A 392 6.78 13.77 15.35
C ASP A 392 6.04 12.62 16.04
N ALA A 393 5.76 11.56 15.28
CA ALA A 393 5.18 10.34 15.78
C ALA A 393 6.17 9.18 15.66
N SER A 394 5.96 8.15 16.48
CA SER A 394 6.70 6.91 16.40
C SER A 394 5.74 5.76 16.16
N ALA A 395 6.19 4.79 15.35
CA ALA A 395 5.46 3.59 15.07
C ALA A 395 6.44 2.41 15.05
N PRO A 396 5.99 1.18 15.34
CA PRO A 396 6.86 0.02 15.27
C PRO A 396 7.34 -0.20 13.83
N ALA A 397 8.58 -0.65 13.70
CA ALA A 397 9.07 -1.24 12.45
C ALA A 397 8.35 -2.58 12.20
N ASP A 398 8.09 -2.86 10.92
CA ASP A 398 7.43 -4.10 10.50
C ASP A 398 8.46 -5.23 10.28
N THR A 399 7.99 -6.43 9.93
CA THR A 399 8.84 -7.58 9.57
C THR A 399 8.33 -8.28 8.31
N LEU A 400 9.23 -8.97 7.61
CA LEU A 400 8.91 -9.73 6.40
C LEU A 400 8.35 -11.12 6.70
N VAL A 401 8.74 -11.69 7.86
CA VAL A 401 8.25 -12.96 8.38
C VAL A 401 7.91 -12.78 9.85
N TYR A 402 6.72 -13.25 10.24
CA TYR A 402 6.21 -13.10 11.60
C TYR A 402 6.37 -14.41 12.38
N ALA A 403 6.64 -14.27 13.68
CA ALA A 403 6.63 -15.37 14.62
C ALA A 403 5.29 -16.15 14.56
N PRO A 404 5.31 -17.48 14.75
CA PRO A 404 6.45 -18.30 15.16
C PRO A 404 7.38 -18.74 14.02
N ASN A 405 7.13 -18.28 12.79
CA ASN A 405 7.99 -18.60 11.65
C ASN A 405 9.30 -17.79 11.72
N PHE A 406 10.34 -18.33 11.12
CA PHE A 406 11.66 -17.70 11.02
C PHE A 406 11.96 -17.38 9.55
N ASP A 407 12.62 -16.25 9.31
CA ASP A 407 13.02 -15.86 7.96
C ASP A 407 14.35 -16.52 7.60
N PHE A 408 14.32 -17.61 6.84
CA PHE A 408 15.51 -18.25 6.26
C PHE A 408 15.75 -17.78 4.82
N SER A 409 15.32 -16.55 4.49
CA SER A 409 15.60 -15.93 3.20
C SER A 409 17.08 -15.63 3.01
N THR A 410 17.48 -15.61 1.73
CA THR A 410 18.73 -15.01 1.30
C THR A 410 18.46 -13.79 0.41
N TYR A 411 18.95 -12.66 0.88
CA TYR A 411 18.85 -11.34 0.30
C TYR A 411 20.16 -11.03 -0.41
N VAL A 412 20.13 -10.94 -1.74
CA VAL A 412 21.36 -10.78 -2.55
C VAL A 412 21.42 -9.42 -3.22
N THR A 413 22.56 -8.75 -3.05
CA THR A 413 22.98 -7.57 -3.81
C THR A 413 24.12 -7.96 -4.74
N VAL A 414 24.04 -7.56 -6.01
CA VAL A 414 25.16 -7.65 -6.96
C VAL A 414 25.57 -6.24 -7.34
N ASP A 415 26.80 -5.90 -7.00
CA ASP A 415 27.43 -4.62 -7.28
C ASP A 415 28.31 -4.76 -8.52
N ASN A 416 27.84 -4.20 -9.64
CA ASN A 416 28.56 -4.13 -10.91
C ASN A 416 29.08 -2.70 -11.17
N THR A 417 29.27 -1.89 -10.12
CA THR A 417 29.71 -0.49 -10.28
C THR A 417 31.14 -0.37 -10.79
N GLN A 418 31.99 -1.34 -10.43
CA GLN A 418 33.40 -1.41 -10.87
C GLN A 418 33.64 -2.49 -11.93
N GLY A 419 32.58 -3.15 -12.42
CA GLY A 419 32.69 -4.22 -13.39
C GLY A 419 33.18 -3.74 -14.76
N ALA A 420 33.84 -4.65 -15.50
CA ALA A 420 34.40 -4.35 -16.82
C ALA A 420 33.31 -4.05 -17.89
N GLY A 421 32.10 -4.58 -17.71
CA GLY A 421 30.98 -4.44 -18.63
C GLY A 421 29.66 -4.91 -18.00
N ASP A 422 28.64 -5.07 -18.82
CA ASP A 422 27.34 -5.59 -18.39
C ASP A 422 27.47 -7.07 -17.98
N LEU A 423 26.70 -7.47 -16.96
CA LEU A 423 26.53 -8.87 -16.58
C LEU A 423 25.27 -9.40 -17.26
N VAL A 424 25.37 -10.50 -18.01
CA VAL A 424 24.21 -11.11 -18.68
C VAL A 424 23.94 -12.48 -18.05
N ARG A 425 22.75 -12.68 -17.50
CA ARG A 425 22.40 -13.91 -16.80
C ARG A 425 22.38 -15.08 -17.77
N ARG A 426 23.26 -16.05 -17.55
CA ARG A 426 23.32 -17.31 -18.30
C ARG A 426 22.33 -18.33 -17.75
N THR A 427 22.38 -18.60 -16.45
CA THR A 427 21.51 -19.55 -15.76
C THR A 427 21.14 -19.03 -14.37
N SER A 428 20.03 -19.53 -13.84
CA SER A 428 19.70 -19.39 -12.42
C SER A 428 18.89 -20.60 -11.96
N ALA A 429 19.12 -21.05 -10.74
CA ALA A 429 18.41 -22.17 -10.14
C ALA A 429 17.95 -21.85 -8.71
N GLU A 430 16.77 -22.35 -8.38
CA GLU A 430 16.22 -22.42 -7.02
C GLU A 430 16.56 -23.80 -6.46
N VAL A 431 17.71 -23.95 -5.80
CA VAL A 431 18.10 -25.24 -5.22
C VAL A 431 17.15 -25.57 -4.07
N HIS A 432 16.97 -24.61 -3.15
CA HIS A 432 15.99 -24.65 -2.06
C HIS A 432 15.28 -23.30 -1.91
N GLY A 433 13.99 -23.33 -1.62
CA GLY A 433 13.15 -22.13 -1.57
C GLY A 433 12.66 -21.71 -2.95
N ARG A 434 12.32 -20.43 -3.09
CA ARG A 434 11.79 -19.83 -4.31
C ARG A 434 12.15 -18.35 -4.42
N TYR A 435 12.50 -17.90 -5.61
CA TYR A 435 12.72 -16.48 -5.85
C TYR A 435 11.40 -15.72 -5.73
N VAL A 436 11.33 -14.83 -4.75
CA VAL A 436 10.26 -13.82 -4.67
C VAL A 436 10.53 -12.72 -5.68
N VAL A 437 11.80 -12.31 -5.79
CA VAL A 437 12.32 -11.47 -6.85
C VAL A 437 13.53 -12.19 -7.43
N GLY A 438 13.45 -12.61 -8.69
CA GLY A 438 14.51 -13.37 -9.34
C GLY A 438 15.70 -12.50 -9.75
N PRO A 439 16.88 -13.11 -9.98
CA PRO A 439 18.03 -12.40 -10.52
C PRO A 439 17.70 -11.78 -11.89
N PRO A 440 18.06 -10.51 -12.15
CA PRO A 440 17.75 -9.85 -13.41
C PRO A 440 18.47 -10.52 -14.59
N VAL A 441 17.96 -10.32 -15.80
CA VAL A 441 18.58 -10.84 -17.03
C VAL A 441 19.86 -10.08 -17.37
N VAL A 442 19.89 -8.77 -17.12
CA VAL A 442 21.06 -7.92 -17.37
C VAL A 442 21.30 -7.05 -16.14
N ILE A 443 22.56 -6.91 -15.73
CA ILE A 443 23.01 -5.93 -14.75
C ILE A 443 23.97 -5.01 -15.49
N PRO A 444 23.55 -3.78 -15.85
CA PRO A 444 24.41 -2.88 -16.59
C PRO A 444 25.68 -2.53 -15.81
N LYS A 445 26.76 -2.19 -16.52
CA LYS A 445 27.94 -1.58 -15.92
C LYS A 445 27.54 -0.34 -15.12
N GLY A 446 28.16 -0.13 -13.96
CA GLY A 446 27.89 1.05 -13.13
C GLY A 446 26.67 0.91 -12.23
N HIS A 447 25.99 -0.25 -12.21
CA HIS A 447 24.74 -0.43 -11.47
C HIS A 447 24.86 -1.42 -10.32
N VAL A 448 23.98 -1.25 -9.34
CA VAL A 448 23.73 -2.20 -8.26
C VAL A 448 22.33 -2.78 -8.45
N THR A 449 22.20 -4.10 -8.37
CA THR A 449 20.90 -4.76 -8.38
C THR A 449 20.70 -5.57 -7.10
N ARG A 450 19.44 -5.85 -6.79
CA ARG A 450 19.07 -6.70 -5.66
C ARG A 450 18.02 -7.73 -6.08
N PHE A 451 18.08 -8.91 -5.48
CA PHE A 451 17.10 -9.97 -5.68
C PHE A 451 16.99 -10.81 -4.40
N TRP A 452 15.99 -11.67 -4.33
CA TRP A 452 15.56 -12.30 -3.09
C TRP A 452 15.00 -13.69 -3.32
N ILE A 453 15.62 -14.68 -2.67
CA ILE A 453 15.10 -16.03 -2.53
C ILE A 453 14.59 -16.23 -1.10
N GLN A 454 13.38 -16.75 -0.97
CA GLN A 454 12.77 -17.08 0.32
C GLN A 454 12.65 -18.59 0.45
N ASP A 455 12.83 -19.10 1.66
CA ASP A 455 12.61 -20.49 1.99
C ASP A 455 11.13 -20.90 1.79
N ASN A 456 10.93 -22.18 1.47
CA ASN A 456 9.61 -22.78 1.50
C ASN A 456 9.37 -23.36 2.90
N ALA A 457 8.10 -23.55 3.27
CA ALA A 457 7.76 -24.28 4.48
C ALA A 457 8.46 -25.65 4.49
N GLY A 458 9.23 -25.93 5.56
CA GLY A 458 10.02 -27.14 5.69
C GLY A 458 11.35 -26.91 6.40
N THR A 459 12.29 -27.84 6.21
CA THR A 459 13.55 -27.92 6.97
C THR A 459 14.80 -27.56 6.16
N ARG A 460 14.64 -26.99 4.96
CA ARG A 460 15.78 -26.77 4.05
C ARG A 460 16.31 -25.33 4.03
N GLY A 461 15.47 -24.34 4.31
CA GLY A 461 15.84 -22.93 4.20
C GLY A 461 15.86 -22.49 2.73
N SER A 462 16.71 -21.51 2.42
CA SER A 462 16.90 -21.01 1.04
C SER A 462 18.28 -21.31 0.48
N GLU A 463 18.36 -21.65 -0.80
CA GLU A 463 19.61 -21.79 -1.55
C GLU A 463 19.38 -21.46 -3.02
N GLY A 464 20.20 -20.54 -3.53
CA GLY A 464 20.17 -20.11 -4.93
C GLY A 464 21.53 -20.17 -5.57
N VAL A 465 21.51 -20.37 -6.90
CA VAL A 465 22.66 -20.22 -7.77
C VAL A 465 22.29 -19.33 -8.95
N VAL A 466 23.19 -18.44 -9.35
CA VAL A 466 23.06 -17.65 -10.58
C VAL A 466 24.43 -17.51 -11.26
N THR A 467 24.44 -17.74 -12.57
CA THR A 467 25.63 -17.54 -13.41
C THR A 467 25.42 -16.31 -14.28
N TYR A 468 26.39 -15.40 -14.29
CA TYR A 468 26.43 -14.28 -15.24
C TYR A 468 27.65 -14.36 -16.15
N ASP A 469 27.42 -14.11 -17.43
CA ASP A 469 28.46 -13.82 -18.41
C ASP A 469 29.02 -12.42 -18.20
N ARG A 470 30.33 -12.27 -18.44
CA ARG A 470 31.09 -11.03 -18.24
C ARG A 470 31.90 -10.71 -19.48
N ALA A 471 31.95 -9.43 -19.85
CA ALA A 471 32.78 -9.00 -20.96
C ALA A 471 34.27 -9.24 -20.67
N GLY A 472 34.95 -10.03 -21.51
CA GLY A 472 36.40 -10.25 -21.42
C GLY A 472 36.87 -11.08 -20.21
N ALA A 473 35.97 -11.73 -19.48
CA ALA A 473 36.29 -12.56 -18.32
C ALA A 473 35.46 -13.86 -18.31
N PRO A 474 35.93 -14.93 -17.63
CA PRO A 474 35.10 -16.10 -17.40
C PRO A 474 33.77 -15.74 -16.70
N PRO A 475 32.70 -16.52 -16.91
CA PRO A 475 31.45 -16.35 -16.18
C PRO A 475 31.67 -16.32 -14.67
N VAL A 476 30.77 -15.64 -13.96
CA VAL A 476 30.75 -15.61 -12.50
C VAL A 476 29.60 -16.47 -12.00
N ASP A 477 29.91 -17.48 -11.18
CA ASP A 477 28.95 -18.45 -10.63
C ASP A 477 28.66 -18.14 -9.17
N LEU A 478 27.66 -17.31 -8.91
CA LEU A 478 27.28 -16.89 -7.57
C LEU A 478 26.43 -17.99 -6.92
N ARG A 479 26.88 -18.50 -5.77
CA ARG A 479 26.14 -19.46 -4.94
C ARG A 479 25.96 -18.89 -3.54
N PHE A 480 24.76 -19.05 -2.97
CA PHE A 480 24.42 -18.50 -1.67
C PHE A 480 23.26 -19.28 -1.03
N GLY A 481 23.18 -19.27 0.29
CA GLY A 481 22.07 -19.90 0.99
C GLY A 481 22.03 -19.62 2.48
N CYS A 482 20.82 -19.66 3.02
CA CYS A 482 20.48 -19.60 4.44
C CYS A 482 19.71 -20.88 4.82
N PRO A 483 20.43 -21.98 5.10
CA PRO A 483 19.82 -23.25 5.47
C PRO A 483 19.20 -23.22 6.87
N THR A 484 18.36 -24.20 7.19
CA THR A 484 17.90 -24.41 8.59
C THR A 484 18.81 -25.37 9.36
N GLY A 485 18.62 -25.43 10.68
CA GLY A 485 19.25 -26.42 11.54
C GLY A 485 20.74 -26.14 11.77
N THR A 486 21.58 -27.15 11.61
CA THR A 486 23.03 -27.08 11.88
C THR A 486 23.88 -26.77 10.66
N VAL A 487 23.26 -26.64 9.47
CA VAL A 487 23.96 -26.32 8.23
C VAL A 487 24.28 -24.82 8.22
N ALA A 488 25.55 -24.48 8.03
CA ALA A 488 26.00 -23.09 8.04
C ALA A 488 25.51 -22.32 6.81
N ASN A 489 25.26 -21.02 6.99
CA ASN A 489 25.08 -20.11 5.85
C ASN A 489 26.33 -20.11 4.96
N PHE A 490 26.15 -19.84 3.66
CA PHE A 490 27.25 -19.76 2.72
C PHE A 490 27.01 -18.73 1.62
N ALA A 491 28.12 -18.24 1.06
CA ALA A 491 28.18 -17.46 -0.17
C ALA A 491 29.52 -17.74 -0.87
N SER A 492 29.54 -17.81 -2.20
CA SER A 492 30.77 -18.01 -2.99
C SER A 492 30.56 -17.58 -4.46
N GLY A 493 31.65 -17.60 -5.24
CA GLY A 493 31.62 -17.31 -6.69
C GLY A 493 32.28 -15.98 -7.09
N ALA A 494 32.26 -15.00 -6.20
CA ALA A 494 32.89 -13.69 -6.37
C ALA A 494 33.34 -13.16 -5.00
N ALA A 495 34.02 -12.00 -5.00
CA ALA A 495 34.27 -11.29 -3.76
C ALA A 495 32.93 -10.90 -3.11
N PHE A 496 32.78 -11.09 -1.80
CA PHE A 496 31.53 -10.78 -1.12
C PHE A 496 31.71 -10.27 0.31
N GLN A 497 30.66 -9.60 0.78
CA GLN A 497 30.39 -9.37 2.19
C GLN A 497 29.06 -10.05 2.54
N ALA A 498 28.94 -10.56 3.76
CA ALA A 498 27.71 -11.17 4.24
C ALA A 498 27.41 -10.77 5.68
N ARG A 499 26.12 -10.73 6.03
CA ARG A 499 25.63 -10.50 7.40
C ARG A 499 24.34 -11.26 7.63
N VAL A 500 23.98 -11.43 8.89
CA VAL A 500 22.62 -11.88 9.27
C VAL A 500 21.80 -10.69 9.77
N GLY A 501 20.48 -10.86 9.86
CA GLY A 501 19.57 -9.86 10.42
C GLY A 501 20.06 -9.30 11.76
N GLY A 502 19.99 -7.98 11.92
CA GLY A 502 20.34 -7.26 13.13
C GLY A 502 21.82 -7.26 13.51
N LYS A 503 22.72 -7.75 12.63
CA LYS A 503 24.16 -7.84 12.87
C LYS A 503 24.97 -7.08 11.83
N ASP A 504 26.21 -6.74 12.20
CA ASP A 504 27.19 -6.12 11.32
C ASP A 504 27.66 -7.07 10.21
N TRP A 505 28.27 -6.49 9.17
CA TRP A 505 28.93 -7.23 8.10
C TRP A 505 30.11 -8.03 8.64
N ALA A 506 30.17 -9.32 8.28
CA ALA A 506 31.31 -10.16 8.55
C ALA A 506 32.56 -9.71 7.76
N ALA A 507 33.70 -10.29 8.11
CA ALA A 507 34.93 -10.10 7.36
C ALA A 507 34.74 -10.44 5.86
N PRO A 508 35.46 -9.77 4.95
CA PRO A 508 35.37 -10.06 3.52
C PRO A 508 35.51 -11.56 3.22
N ASN A 509 34.69 -12.04 2.29
CA ASN A 509 34.62 -13.44 1.85
C ASN A 509 34.31 -14.45 2.95
N THR A 510 33.65 -14.02 4.03
CA THR A 510 33.20 -14.89 5.12
C THR A 510 31.70 -14.76 5.32
N ALA A 511 30.98 -15.90 5.33
CA ALA A 511 29.57 -15.94 5.70
C ALA A 511 29.41 -16.20 7.21
N PRO A 512 28.54 -15.46 7.93
CA PRO A 512 28.22 -15.80 9.32
C PRO A 512 27.66 -17.21 9.42
N LYS A 513 28.25 -18.07 10.25
CA LYS A 513 27.86 -19.49 10.32
C LYS A 513 26.41 -19.72 10.75
N LEU A 514 25.90 -18.90 11.67
CA LEU A 514 24.58 -19.02 12.28
C LEU A 514 23.81 -17.70 12.20
N GLY A 515 22.49 -17.78 12.35
CA GLY A 515 21.57 -16.65 12.29
C GLY A 515 20.93 -16.51 10.93
N HIS A 516 19.80 -15.81 10.90
CA HIS A 516 18.96 -15.64 9.72
C HIS A 516 18.15 -14.33 9.87
N PRO A 517 17.66 -13.73 8.78
CA PRO A 517 17.94 -14.09 7.38
C PRO A 517 19.37 -13.73 6.98
N LEU A 518 19.85 -14.23 5.84
CA LEU A 518 21.18 -13.93 5.30
C LEU A 518 21.11 -12.79 4.28
N PHE A 519 22.02 -11.82 4.40
CA PHE A 519 22.28 -10.80 3.38
C PHE A 519 23.65 -11.02 2.79
N VAL A 520 23.74 -10.97 1.46
CA VAL A 520 24.99 -11.13 0.73
C VAL A 520 25.13 -9.98 -0.27
N ARG A 521 26.29 -9.34 -0.30
CA ARG A 521 26.68 -8.37 -1.32
C ARG A 521 27.88 -8.91 -2.09
N PHE A 522 27.69 -9.24 -3.35
CA PHE A 522 28.75 -9.63 -4.27
C PHE A 522 29.29 -8.40 -5.00
N SER A 523 30.60 -8.31 -5.14
CA SER A 523 31.31 -7.35 -6.00
C SER A 523 31.87 -8.12 -7.20
N VAL A 524 31.45 -7.75 -8.41
CA VAL A 524 31.71 -8.52 -9.64
C VAL A 524 32.56 -7.77 -10.65
#